data_AF-A0A6N2UXT1-F1
#
_entry.id   AF-A0A6N2UXT1-F1
#
_cell.length_a   1.000
_cell.length_b   1.000
_cell.length_c   1.000
_cell.angle_alpha   90.00
_cell.angle_beta   90.00
_cell.angle_gamma   90.00
#
_symmetry.space_group_name_H-M   'P 1'
#
loop_
_entity.id
_entity.type
_entity.pdbx_description
1 polymer ?
#
loop_
_entity_poly.entity_id
_entity_poly.type
_entity_poly.pdbx_seq_one_letter_code
_entity_poly.pdbx_strand_id
1 'polypeptide(L)'
;MKRINLDKDWMFYESEEDNSFVFEQRQGTPVDLPHDFIVGKPRRADAPGGAANGYFGNGQGIYKKNLEVPEDWKGKTVLIYLSDGIEETGRGSGCDRRYLRYSYY
;
A
#
# COMPACT_ATOMS: atom_id res chain seq x y z
N MET A 1 -22.75 9.84 5.31
CA MET A 1 -21.57 9.45 4.52
C MET A 1 -21.56 7.93 4.43
N LYS A 2 -21.55 7.35 3.22
CA LYS A 2 -21.41 5.89 3.03
C LYS A 2 -19.93 5.52 3.17
N ARG A 3 -19.63 4.47 3.93
CA ARG A 3 -18.27 3.89 4.04
C ARG A 3 -18.30 2.49 3.47
N ILE A 4 -17.27 2.15 2.70
CA ILE A 4 -17.08 0.82 2.10
C ILE A 4 -15.73 0.34 2.59
N ASN A 5 -15.69 -0.84 3.20
CA ASN A 5 -14.44 -1.46 3.59
C ASN A 5 -13.71 -1.92 2.32
N LEU A 6 -12.45 -1.51 2.17
CA LEU A 6 -11.64 -1.86 1.01
C LEU A 6 -10.52 -2.84 1.36
N ASP A 7 -10.50 -3.43 2.55
CA ASP A 7 -9.34 -4.18 3.05
C ASP A 7 -9.10 -5.48 2.29
N LYS A 8 -10.13 -6.06 1.68
CA LYS A 8 -10.03 -7.36 1.03
C LYS A 8 -9.55 -7.29 -0.42
N ASP A 9 -9.03 -8.40 -0.93
CA ASP A 9 -8.81 -8.65 -2.36
C ASP A 9 -7.84 -7.64 -3.02
N TRP A 10 -6.73 -7.33 -2.34
CA TRP A 10 -5.63 -6.59 -2.94
C TRP A 10 -4.67 -7.52 -3.64
N MET A 11 -4.00 -7.02 -4.68
CA MET A 11 -2.85 -7.68 -5.27
C MET A 11 -1.57 -7.01 -4.76
N PHE A 12 -0.68 -7.80 -4.17
CA PHE A 12 0.61 -7.36 -3.66
C PHE A 12 1.76 -7.93 -4.49
N TYR A 13 2.76 -7.11 -4.78
CA TYR A 13 4.06 -7.59 -5.24
C TYR A 13 5.18 -6.70 -4.71
N GLU A 14 6.36 -7.28 -4.55
CA GLU A 14 7.56 -6.53 -4.23
C GLU A 14 8.17 -5.92 -5.50
N SER A 15 8.58 -4.66 -5.41
CA SER A 15 9.25 -3.93 -6.49
C SER A 15 10.72 -3.73 -6.15
N GLU A 16 11.59 -3.93 -7.14
CA GLU A 16 12.99 -3.49 -7.08
C GLU A 16 13.16 -2.07 -7.66
N GLU A 17 12.09 -1.50 -8.23
CA GLU A 17 12.08 -0.19 -8.86
C GLU A 17 11.30 0.83 -8.03
N ASP A 18 11.84 2.06 -7.93
CA ASP A 18 11.23 3.22 -7.27
C ASP A 18 9.97 3.77 -7.98
N ASN A 19 9.53 3.14 -9.08
CA ASN A 19 8.49 3.68 -9.95
C ASN A 19 7.13 3.03 -9.70
N SER A 20 6.22 3.78 -9.07
CA SER A 20 4.82 3.40 -8.80
C SER A 20 3.89 3.48 -10.03
N PHE A 21 4.40 3.93 -11.19
CA PHE A 21 3.62 4.09 -12.43
C PHE A 21 3.78 2.94 -13.42
N VAL A 22 4.33 1.80 -12.98
CA VAL A 22 4.55 0.66 -13.85
C VAL A 22 3.20 0.06 -14.25
N PHE A 23 2.77 0.36 -15.49
CA PHE A 23 1.62 -0.25 -16.17
C PHE A 23 1.83 -1.75 -16.45
N GLU A 24 3.04 -2.26 -16.19
CA GLU A 24 3.38 -3.67 -16.32
C GLU A 24 2.58 -4.48 -15.31
N GLN A 25 1.78 -5.42 -15.81
CA GLN A 25 1.02 -6.33 -14.97
C GLN A 25 1.97 -7.40 -14.41
N ARG A 26 2.72 -7.04 -13.37
CA ARG A 26 3.42 -8.05 -12.58
C ARG A 26 2.39 -8.95 -11.90
N GLN A 27 2.65 -10.25 -11.92
CA GLN A 27 1.81 -11.22 -11.21
C GLN A 27 1.98 -10.99 -9.70
N GLY A 28 1.00 -10.32 -9.09
CA GLY A 28 0.94 -10.16 -7.64
C GLY A 28 0.36 -11.39 -6.96
N THR A 29 0.50 -11.44 -5.64
CA THR A 29 -0.18 -12.39 -4.75
C THR A 29 -1.38 -11.71 -4.12
N PRO A 30 -2.55 -12.38 -4.04
CA PRO A 30 -3.71 -11.82 -3.35
C PRO A 30 -3.44 -11.69 -1.84
N VAL A 31 -3.80 -10.55 -1.25
CA VAL A 31 -3.68 -10.25 0.18
C VAL A 31 -4.87 -9.45 0.68
N ASP A 32 -5.16 -9.57 1.97
CA ASP A 32 -6.09 -8.70 2.70
C ASP A 32 -5.29 -7.76 3.61
N LEU A 33 -5.75 -6.51 3.74
CA LEU A 33 -5.17 -5.51 4.65
C LEU A 33 -5.72 -5.67 6.09
N PRO A 34 -4.95 -5.25 7.11
CA PRO A 34 -3.58 -4.74 7.05
C PRO A 34 -2.58 -5.85 6.70
N HIS A 35 -1.60 -5.52 5.84
CA HIS A 35 -0.57 -6.46 5.41
C HIS A 35 0.81 -5.83 5.60
N ASP A 36 1.60 -6.43 6.49
CA ASP A 36 3.02 -6.10 6.68
C ASP A 36 3.88 -7.13 5.95
N PHE A 37 4.36 -6.76 4.77
CA PHE A 37 5.15 -7.67 3.93
C PHE A 37 6.58 -7.87 4.46
N ILE A 38 7.08 -6.95 5.30
CA ILE A 38 8.43 -7.02 5.87
C ILE A 38 8.53 -8.17 6.88
N VAL A 39 7.47 -8.42 7.66
CA VAL A 39 7.39 -9.54 8.61
C VAL A 39 7.57 -10.90 7.95
N GLY A 40 7.18 -11.04 6.67
CA GLY A 40 7.36 -12.27 5.89
C GLY A 40 8.80 -12.51 5.40
N LYS A 41 9.70 -11.53 5.51
CA LYS A 41 11.05 -11.62 4.94
C LYS A 41 12.01 -12.37 5.86
N PRO A 42 13.02 -13.07 5.30
CA PRO A 42 14.03 -13.73 6.11
C PRO A 42 14.82 -12.69 6.92
N ARG A 43 15.13 -13.05 8.17
CA ARG A 43 16.02 -12.25 9.02
C ARG A 43 17.47 -12.50 8.64
N ARG A 44 18.29 -11.45 8.65
CA ARG A 44 19.72 -11.55 8.37
C ARG A 44 20.54 -10.69 9.32
N ALA A 45 21.65 -11.23 9.80
CA ALA A 45 22.54 -10.52 10.74
C ALA A 45 23.10 -9.22 10.14
N ASP A 46 23.25 -9.16 8.81
CA ASP A 46 23.74 -8.01 8.04
C ASP A 46 22.61 -7.09 7.52
N ALA A 47 21.36 -7.29 7.97
CA ALA A 47 20.25 -6.44 7.57
C ALA A 47 20.51 -4.96 7.97
N PRO A 48 20.23 -3.97 7.09
CA PRO A 48 20.57 -2.57 7.33
C PRO A 48 20.01 -1.98 8.63
N GLY A 49 18.84 -2.44 9.06
CA GLY A 49 18.19 -1.99 10.30
C GLY A 49 18.69 -2.67 11.58
N GLY A 50 19.53 -3.70 11.46
CA GLY A 50 20.13 -4.43 12.58
C GLY A 50 19.12 -4.88 13.65
N ALA A 51 19.57 -4.92 14.90
CA ALA A 51 18.74 -5.35 16.03
C ALA A 51 17.52 -4.45 16.27
N ALA A 52 17.64 -3.14 16.01
CA ALA A 52 16.55 -2.18 16.24
C ALA A 52 15.33 -2.46 15.36
N ASN A 53 15.54 -2.98 14.15
CA ASN A 53 14.48 -3.39 13.22
C ASN A 53 14.29 -4.92 13.19
N GLY A 54 14.71 -5.64 14.24
CA GLY A 54 14.52 -7.09 14.36
C GLY A 54 15.25 -7.92 13.29
N TYR A 55 16.28 -7.35 12.66
CA TYR A 55 17.04 -7.94 11.56
C TYR A 55 16.22 -8.26 10.30
N PHE A 56 15.06 -7.62 10.14
CA PHE A 56 14.28 -7.72 8.91
C PHE A 56 14.98 -7.03 7.75
N GLY A 57 14.84 -7.60 6.55
CA GLY A 57 15.25 -6.95 5.31
C GLY A 57 14.41 -5.70 5.02
N ASN A 58 14.85 -4.88 4.08
CA ASN A 58 14.06 -3.78 3.52
C ASN A 58 13.38 -4.22 2.22
N GLY A 59 12.55 -3.36 1.64
CA GLY A 59 11.95 -3.57 0.33
C GLY A 59 10.89 -2.51 0.03
N GLN A 60 10.38 -2.52 -1.18
CA GLN A 60 9.26 -1.67 -1.58
C GLN A 60 8.09 -2.55 -2.01
N GLY A 61 6.96 -2.37 -1.34
CA GLY A 61 5.74 -3.10 -1.62
C GLY A 61 4.77 -2.29 -2.47
N ILE A 62 4.25 -2.88 -3.55
CA ILE A 62 3.16 -2.29 -4.33
C ILE A 62 1.87 -3.04 -4.04
N TYR A 63 0.86 -2.29 -3.62
CA TYR A 63 -0.52 -2.77 -3.41
C TYR A 63 -1.43 -2.21 -4.49
N LYS A 64 -2.12 -3.09 -5.20
CA LYS A 64 -3.03 -2.73 -6.30
C LYS A 64 -4.43 -3.28 -6.05
N LYS A 65 -5.44 -2.43 -6.21
CA LYS A 65 -6.84 -2.81 -6.21
C LYS A 65 -7.58 -2.09 -7.33
N ASN A 66 -8.35 -2.84 -8.11
CA ASN A 66 -9.28 -2.27 -9.07
C ASN A 66 -10.62 -2.05 -8.36
N LEU A 67 -11.16 -0.84 -8.46
CA LEU A 67 -12.44 -0.48 -7.88
C LEU A 67 -13.46 -0.29 -9.00
N GLU A 68 -14.57 -1.02 -8.90
CA GLU A 68 -15.74 -0.71 -9.71
C GLU A 68 -16.41 0.55 -9.15
N VAL A 69 -16.56 1.57 -10.00
CA VAL A 69 -17.21 2.83 -9.66
C VAL A 69 -18.64 2.75 -10.18
N PRO A 70 -19.66 2.57 -9.31
CA PRO A 70 -21.03 2.49 -9.76
C PRO A 70 -21.57 3.86 -10.18
N GLU A 71 -22.55 3.88 -11.08
CA GLU A 71 -23.14 5.13 -11.62
C GLU A 71 -23.71 6.03 -10.50
N ASP A 72 -24.17 5.44 -9.39
CA ASP A 72 -24.69 6.20 -8.25
C ASP A 72 -23.62 7.04 -7.52
N TRP A 73 -22.33 6.90 -7.85
CA TRP A 73 -21.24 7.76 -7.35
C TRP A 73 -21.05 9.02 -8.19
N LYS A 74 -21.66 9.12 -9.37
CA LYS A 74 -21.51 10.27 -10.26
C LYS A 74 -21.88 11.58 -9.55
N GLY A 75 -21.04 12.60 -9.72
CA GLY A 75 -21.20 13.90 -9.05
C GLY A 75 -20.94 13.89 -7.54
N LYS A 76 -20.51 12.77 -6.94
CA LYS A 76 -20.13 12.70 -5.52
C LYS A 76 -18.62 12.82 -5.34
N THR A 77 -18.19 13.32 -4.19
CA THR A 77 -16.78 13.25 -3.78
C THR A 77 -16.48 11.87 -3.20
N VAL A 78 -15.49 11.19 -3.77
CA VAL A 78 -14.98 9.91 -3.26
C VAL A 78 -13.65 10.17 -2.54
N LEU A 79 -13.51 9.60 -1.34
CA LEU A 79 -12.31 9.71 -0.52
C LEU A 79 -11.83 8.29 -0.20
N ILE A 80 -10.55 8.01 -0.48
CA ILE A 80 -9.87 6.82 0.05
C ILE A 80 -9.28 7.22 1.38
N TYR A 81 -9.66 6.51 2.43
CA TYR A 81 -9.20 6.72 3.80
C TYR A 81 -8.28 5.57 4.22
N LEU A 82 -7.14 5.91 4.82
CA LEU A 82 -6.18 4.97 5.38
C LEU A 82 -6.15 5.18 6.89
N SER A 83 -6.51 4.16 7.67
CA SER A 83 -6.66 4.25 9.12
C SER A 83 -5.33 4.27 9.87
N ASP A 84 -4.43 3.35 9.53
CA ASP A 84 -3.32 2.97 10.41
C ASP A 84 -1.93 3.35 9.87
N GLY A 85 -1.90 4.17 8.81
CA GLY A 85 -0.68 4.70 8.21
C GLY A 85 -0.08 3.83 7.11
N ILE A 86 0.79 4.42 6.31
CA ILE A 86 1.66 3.72 5.36
C ILE A 86 3.07 3.87 5.92
N GLU A 87 3.79 2.76 6.08
CA GLU A 87 5.20 2.81 6.45
C GLU A 87 6.06 3.16 5.23
N GLU A 88 6.83 4.24 5.35
CA GLU A 88 7.85 4.62 4.38
C GLU A 88 9.20 4.64 5.09
N THR A 89 10.04 3.63 4.81
CA THR A 89 11.42 3.58 5.32
C THR A 89 12.36 4.22 4.30
N GLY A 90 12.46 5.54 4.32
CA GLY A 90 13.30 6.37 3.46
C GLY A 90 13.27 7.82 3.94
N ARG A 91 14.36 8.58 3.79
CA ARG A 91 14.55 9.89 4.46
C ARG A 91 13.34 10.85 4.32
N GLY A 92 12.70 11.14 5.45
CA GLY A 92 12.14 12.46 5.74
C GLY A 92 10.60 12.55 5.73
N SER A 93 10.08 12.95 6.89
CA SER A 93 8.71 13.43 7.18
C SER A 93 7.57 12.42 7.05
N GLY A 94 6.99 12.10 8.21
CA GLY A 94 5.80 11.28 8.36
C GLY A 94 4.69 11.69 7.40
N CYS A 95 4.18 10.70 6.67
CA CYS A 95 3.13 10.90 5.68
C CYS A 95 1.78 10.97 6.40
N ASP A 96 1.41 12.15 6.90
CA ASP A 96 0.04 12.46 7.32
C ASP A 96 -0.84 12.74 6.08
N ARG A 97 -0.86 11.82 5.11
CA ARG A 97 -1.75 11.90 3.94
C ARG A 97 -2.94 10.98 4.16
N ARG A 98 -3.81 11.39 5.08
CA ARG A 98 -5.02 10.64 5.48
C ARG A 98 -6.08 10.46 4.39
N TYR A 99 -5.99 11.19 3.27
CA TYR A 99 -7.00 11.14 2.22
C TYR A 99 -6.42 11.32 0.82
N LEU A 100 -6.76 10.41 -0.10
CA LEU A 100 -6.65 10.64 -1.54
C LEU A 100 -8.04 11.03 -2.06
N ARG A 101 -8.15 12.21 -2.70
CA ARG A 101 -9.38 12.71 -3.29
C ARG A 101 -9.39 12.43 -4.79
N TYR A 102 -10.44 11.77 -5.26
CA TYR A 102 -10.69 11.58 -6.68
C TYR A 102 -12.02 12.21 -7.06
N SER A 103 -12.04 12.97 -8.15
CA SER A 103 -13.25 13.54 -8.72
C SER A 103 -13.53 12.85 -10.04
N TYR A 104 -14.65 12.13 -10.13
CA TYR A 104 -15.17 11.61 -11.39
C TYR A 104 -16.17 12.64 -11.94
N TYR A 105 -16.00 13.05 -13.19
CA TYR A 105 -16.89 13.96 -13.91
C TYR A 105 -17.95 13.17 -14.69
#